data_AF-A0A3E1ENT9-F1
#
_entry.id   AF-A0A3E1ENT9-F1
#
_cell.length_a   1.000
_cell.length_b   1.000
_cell.length_c   1.000
_cell.angle_alpha   90.00
_cell.angle_beta   90.00
_cell.angle_gamma   90.00
#
_symmetry.space_group_name_H-M   'P 1'
#
loop_
_entity.id
_entity.type
_entity.pdbx_description
1 polymer ?
#
loop_
_entity_poly.entity_id
_entity_poly.type
_entity_poly.pdbx_seq_one_letter_code
_entity_poly.pdbx_strand_id
1 'polypeptide(L)'
;MLTLSSRRFAALLLLGFAPTVTVQAEPAIIAKARAYLGSEAALNAVKSLHYTGSMLAPVGTDATKPLTVGVEIIFQEPYRQRTVRTTASIVDTSALDDYDGWQKIQDGKDPTRWRLQLLPTDQIKRQRAIVWENLAFYRGLEQAGGSVIDQGPVTLEGVACRKVAFIHAPQLIFYRYFAEATGRLMLTETENGSSIREQGEIMANGIRFPRKITNSIRTAAGKEQTVTITFDAITVNESFPASQFAIPSFSR
;
A
#
# COMPACT_ATOMS: atom_id res chain seq x y z
N MET A 1 18.05 -14.19 78.54
CA MET A 1 17.69 -15.11 77.44
C MET A 1 16.83 -14.35 76.44
N LEU A 2 17.44 -13.78 75.40
CA LEU A 2 16.77 -13.33 74.19
C LEU A 2 17.62 -13.85 73.02
N THR A 3 17.02 -14.67 72.18
CA THR A 3 17.67 -15.40 71.09
C THR A 3 17.74 -14.53 69.84
N LEU A 4 18.97 -14.23 69.38
CA LEU A 4 19.20 -13.75 68.01
C LEU A 4 19.08 -14.94 67.03
N SER A 5 18.14 -14.85 66.10
CA SER A 5 18.03 -15.78 64.96
C SER A 5 18.55 -15.09 63.70
N SER A 6 19.75 -15.48 63.29
CA SER A 6 20.41 -15.04 62.06
C SER A 6 19.82 -15.77 60.85
N ARG A 7 19.01 -15.09 60.04
CA ARG A 7 18.65 -15.56 58.68
C ARG A 7 19.53 -14.85 57.65
N ARG A 8 20.53 -15.56 57.13
CA ARG A 8 21.35 -15.15 55.99
C ARG A 8 20.49 -15.19 54.72
N PHE A 9 20.18 -14.03 54.15
CA PHE A 9 19.63 -13.91 52.81
C PHE A 9 20.76 -14.07 51.78
N ALA A 10 20.72 -15.14 51.00
CA ALA A 10 21.54 -15.29 49.81
C ALA A 10 20.85 -14.53 48.66
N ALA A 11 21.48 -13.47 48.16
CA ALA A 11 21.03 -12.76 46.96
C ALA A 11 21.53 -13.50 45.71
N LEU A 12 20.64 -14.19 45.00
CA LEU A 12 20.89 -14.63 43.63
C LEU A 12 20.80 -13.41 42.70
N LEU A 13 21.95 -13.01 42.15
CA LEU A 13 22.02 -12.11 40.99
C LEU A 13 21.57 -12.86 39.74
N LEU A 14 20.29 -12.76 39.41
CA LEU A 14 19.78 -13.10 38.08
C LEU A 14 20.25 -12.02 37.10
N LEU A 15 21.36 -12.28 36.41
CA LEU A 15 21.76 -11.56 35.21
C LEU A 15 20.69 -11.81 34.13
N GLY A 16 19.70 -10.93 34.08
CA GLY A 16 18.70 -10.91 33.02
C GLY A 16 19.39 -10.59 31.69
N PHE A 17 19.45 -11.58 30.79
CA PHE A 17 19.68 -11.34 29.37
C PHE A 17 18.47 -10.58 28.83
N ALA A 18 18.56 -9.25 28.77
CA ALA A 18 17.61 -8.47 28.01
C ALA A 18 17.79 -8.82 26.52
N PRO A 19 16.74 -9.26 25.80
CA PRO A 19 16.84 -9.42 24.36
C PRO A 19 17.12 -8.05 23.75
N THR A 20 18.30 -7.88 23.15
CA THR A 20 18.61 -6.73 22.32
C THR A 20 17.76 -6.84 21.07
N VAL A 21 16.68 -6.06 21.01
CA VAL A 21 15.96 -5.85 19.75
C VAL A 21 16.90 -5.07 18.85
N THR A 22 17.58 -5.76 17.95
CA THR A 22 18.34 -5.15 16.87
C THR A 22 17.34 -4.48 15.93
N VAL A 23 17.19 -3.15 16.07
CA VAL A 23 16.50 -2.33 15.07
C VAL A 23 17.37 -2.39 13.82
N GLN A 24 16.93 -3.15 12.82
CA GLN A 24 17.59 -3.16 11.52
C GLN A 24 17.52 -1.75 10.94
N ALA A 25 18.68 -1.18 10.62
CA ALA A 25 18.73 0.13 9.99
C ALA A 25 18.03 0.07 8.63
N GLU A 26 17.26 1.12 8.30
CA GLU A 26 16.60 1.25 7.01
C GLU A 26 17.64 1.16 5.87
N PRO A 27 17.39 0.40 4.79
CA PRO A 27 18.34 0.29 3.69
C PRO A 27 18.71 1.65 3.10
N ALA A 28 20.00 1.89 2.83
CA ALA A 28 20.49 3.20 2.39
C ALA A 28 19.82 3.74 1.10
N ILE A 29 19.37 2.83 0.21
CA ILE A 29 18.65 3.20 -1.01
C ILE A 29 17.31 3.89 -0.73
N ILE A 30 16.67 3.64 0.43
CA ILE A 30 15.38 4.22 0.78
C ILE A 30 15.47 5.74 0.94
N ALA A 31 16.50 6.25 1.61
CA ALA A 31 16.72 7.70 1.73
C ALA A 31 16.84 8.37 0.35
N LYS A 32 17.52 7.71 -0.61
CA LYS A 32 17.64 8.19 -1.98
C LYS A 32 16.31 8.12 -2.74
N ALA A 33 15.54 7.05 -2.56
CA ALA A 33 14.22 6.89 -3.17
C ALA A 33 13.22 7.93 -2.67
N ARG A 34 13.26 8.25 -1.36
CA ARG A 34 12.46 9.32 -0.76
C ARG A 34 12.84 10.69 -1.31
N ALA A 35 14.14 10.99 -1.37
CA ALA A 35 14.64 12.23 -1.95
C ALA A 35 14.27 12.41 -3.44
N TYR A 36 14.10 11.33 -4.19
CA TYR A 36 13.59 11.37 -5.57
C TYR A 36 12.12 11.82 -5.64
N LEU A 37 11.31 11.43 -4.65
CA LEU A 37 9.89 11.79 -4.57
C LEU A 37 9.66 13.22 -4.09
N GLY A 38 10.35 13.67 -3.04
CA GLY A 38 10.15 15.00 -2.46
C GLY A 38 11.01 15.25 -1.23
N SER A 39 10.80 16.38 -0.55
CA SER A 39 11.49 16.66 0.70
C SER A 39 10.96 15.81 1.85
N GLU A 40 11.81 15.48 2.83
CA GLU A 40 11.40 14.74 4.03
C GLU A 40 10.22 15.41 4.74
N ALA A 41 10.23 16.74 4.83
CA ALA A 41 9.13 17.49 5.43
C ALA A 41 7.81 17.29 4.67
N ALA A 42 7.82 17.34 3.34
CA ALA A 42 6.63 17.15 2.52
C ALA A 42 6.08 15.72 2.66
N LEU A 43 6.95 14.71 2.53
CA LEU A 43 6.55 13.30 2.64
C LEU A 43 5.98 12.97 4.03
N ASN A 44 6.56 13.52 5.09
CA ASN A 44 6.13 13.25 6.48
C ASN A 44 4.86 14.01 6.89
N ALA A 45 4.48 15.05 6.13
CA ALA A 45 3.26 15.80 6.36
C ALA A 45 2.03 15.15 5.71
N VAL A 46 2.18 14.11 4.90
CA VAL A 46 1.06 13.46 4.22
C VAL A 46 0.21 12.66 5.20
N LYS A 47 -1.09 12.91 5.17
CA LYS A 47 -2.14 12.28 5.97
C LYS A 47 -3.25 11.70 5.13
N SER A 48 -3.40 12.21 3.91
CA SER A 48 -4.31 11.65 2.91
C SER A 48 -3.81 11.91 1.50
N LEU A 49 -4.23 11.06 0.58
CA LEU A 49 -4.02 11.17 -0.85
C LEU A 49 -5.33 10.89 -1.57
N HIS A 50 -5.66 11.70 -2.56
CA HIS A 50 -6.85 11.54 -3.39
C HIS A 50 -6.45 11.55 -4.86
N TYR A 51 -6.62 10.40 -5.50
CA TYR A 51 -6.37 10.17 -6.91
C TYR A 51 -7.68 10.16 -7.67
N THR A 52 -7.71 10.85 -8.80
CA THR A 52 -8.79 10.76 -9.78
C THR A 52 -8.22 10.46 -11.15
N GLY A 53 -8.96 9.70 -11.95
CA GLY A 53 -8.55 9.39 -13.31
C GLY A 53 -9.40 8.30 -13.96
N SER A 54 -8.77 7.52 -14.83
CA SER A 54 -9.43 6.44 -15.56
C SER A 54 -8.53 5.22 -15.70
N MET A 55 -9.14 4.06 -15.90
CA MET A 55 -8.44 2.83 -16.24
C MET A 55 -9.03 2.19 -17.50
N LEU A 56 -8.15 1.52 -18.25
CA LEU A 56 -8.56 0.67 -19.36
C LEU A 56 -8.62 -0.77 -18.85
N ALA A 57 -9.84 -1.31 -18.75
CA ALA A 57 -10.10 -2.68 -18.34
C ALA A 57 -10.36 -3.56 -19.57
N PRO A 58 -9.76 -4.76 -19.68
CA PRO A 58 -10.14 -5.73 -20.70
C PRO A 58 -11.60 -6.14 -20.53
N VAL A 59 -12.35 -6.25 -21.63
CA VAL A 59 -13.75 -6.72 -21.61
C VAL A 59 -13.79 -8.17 -22.09
N GLY A 60 -14.14 -9.10 -21.20
CA GLY A 60 -14.18 -10.52 -21.54
C GLY A 60 -12.84 -11.06 -22.03
N THR A 61 -12.85 -11.92 -23.04
CA THR A 61 -11.64 -12.46 -23.68
C THR A 61 -11.08 -11.57 -24.79
N ASP A 62 -11.80 -10.51 -25.18
CA ASP A 62 -11.46 -9.66 -26.32
C ASP A 62 -10.81 -8.35 -25.87
N ALA A 63 -9.48 -8.34 -25.88
CA ALA A 63 -8.66 -7.18 -25.51
C ALA A 63 -8.76 -6.01 -26.52
N THR A 64 -9.46 -6.17 -27.65
CA THR A 64 -9.53 -5.15 -28.71
C THR A 64 -10.51 -4.01 -28.44
N LYS A 65 -11.38 -4.14 -27.42
CA LYS A 65 -12.32 -3.09 -27.01
C LYS A 65 -12.24 -2.87 -25.49
N PRO A 66 -11.18 -2.21 -24.99
CA PRO A 66 -11.07 -1.93 -23.57
C PRO A 66 -12.21 -1.02 -23.12
N LEU A 67 -12.78 -1.32 -21.95
CA LEU A 67 -13.75 -0.46 -21.30
C LEU A 67 -13.00 0.63 -20.54
N THR A 68 -13.34 1.89 -20.80
CA THR A 68 -12.93 3.01 -19.96
C THR A 68 -13.75 2.98 -18.68
N VAL A 69 -13.05 2.91 -17.55
CA VAL A 69 -13.63 2.91 -16.21
C VAL A 69 -13.10 4.14 -15.48
N GLY A 70 -13.99 5.00 -14.97
CA GLY A 70 -13.58 6.11 -14.11
C GLY A 70 -13.08 5.56 -12.77
N VAL A 71 -12.02 6.15 -12.22
CA VAL A 71 -11.36 5.71 -10.99
C VAL A 71 -11.18 6.88 -10.03
N GLU A 72 -11.62 6.67 -8.79
CA GLU A 72 -11.33 7.52 -7.64
C GLU A 72 -10.67 6.64 -6.56
N ILE A 73 -9.55 7.06 -5.99
CA ILE A 73 -8.89 6.35 -4.89
C ILE A 73 -8.52 7.36 -3.81
N ILE A 74 -8.95 7.09 -2.58
CA ILE A 74 -8.61 7.86 -1.39
C ILE A 74 -7.84 6.95 -0.44
N PHE A 75 -6.70 7.43 0.04
CA PHE A 75 -5.97 6.86 1.17
C PHE A 75 -5.97 7.89 2.29
N GLN A 76 -6.19 7.47 3.53
CA GLN A 76 -6.16 8.36 4.70
C GLN A 76 -5.66 7.61 5.94
N GLU A 77 -4.87 8.27 6.79
CA GLU A 77 -4.51 7.73 8.09
C GLU A 77 -5.75 7.48 8.97
N PRO A 78 -5.72 6.47 9.88
CA PRO A 78 -4.61 5.56 10.12
C PRO A 78 -4.51 4.41 9.11
N TYR A 79 -5.64 3.84 8.66
CA TYR A 79 -5.70 2.74 7.70
C TYR A 79 -7.02 2.79 6.94
N ARG A 80 -7.32 3.95 6.38
CA ARG A 80 -8.55 4.18 5.61
C ARG A 80 -8.24 4.18 4.13
N GLN A 81 -9.06 3.46 3.37
CA GLN A 81 -9.02 3.47 1.92
C GLN A 81 -10.43 3.49 1.37
N ARG A 82 -10.66 4.24 0.29
CA ARG A 82 -11.87 4.12 -0.52
C ARG A 82 -11.48 4.09 -1.98
N THR A 83 -12.08 3.20 -2.75
CA THR A 83 -11.91 3.12 -4.19
C THR A 83 -13.27 3.07 -4.84
N VAL A 84 -13.50 3.94 -5.82
CA VAL A 84 -14.71 3.93 -6.66
C VAL A 84 -14.29 3.67 -8.09
N ARG A 85 -14.93 2.69 -8.70
CA ARG A 85 -14.83 2.38 -10.12
C ARG A 85 -16.19 2.58 -10.76
N THR A 86 -16.26 3.44 -11.78
CA THR A 86 -17.53 3.82 -12.41
C THR A 86 -17.52 3.48 -13.89
N THR A 87 -18.58 2.81 -14.32
CA THR A 87 -18.91 2.54 -15.72
C THR A 87 -20.35 3.00 -15.98
N ALA A 88 -20.82 2.93 -17.23
CA ALA A 88 -22.23 3.23 -17.54
C ALA A 88 -23.23 2.27 -16.85
N SER A 89 -22.79 1.06 -16.51
CA SER A 89 -23.68 0.01 -15.98
C SER A 89 -23.56 -0.19 -14.48
N ILE A 90 -22.41 0.12 -13.89
CA ILE A 90 -22.07 -0.23 -12.50
C ILE A 90 -21.24 0.88 -11.86
N VAL A 91 -21.54 1.16 -10.59
CA VAL A 91 -20.65 1.83 -9.63
C VAL A 91 -20.18 0.80 -8.61
N ASP A 92 -18.89 0.52 -8.59
CA ASP A 92 -18.24 -0.41 -7.67
C ASP A 92 -17.41 0.37 -6.66
N THR A 93 -17.85 0.39 -5.40
CA THR A 93 -17.18 1.06 -4.30
C THR A 93 -16.65 0.01 -3.33
N SER A 94 -15.35 0.03 -3.06
CA SER A 94 -14.75 -0.72 -1.96
C SER A 94 -14.17 0.26 -0.96
N ALA A 95 -14.34 0.01 0.35
CA ALA A 95 -13.68 0.80 1.36
C ALA A 95 -13.15 -0.06 2.51
N LEU A 96 -12.20 0.53 3.23
CA LEU A 96 -11.54 0.03 4.41
C LEU A 96 -11.57 1.13 5.47
N ASP A 97 -12.04 0.81 6.67
CA ASP A 97 -11.76 1.57 7.89
C ASP A 97 -11.05 0.65 8.87
N ASP A 98 -9.71 0.69 8.84
CA ASP A 98 -8.83 -0.12 9.68
C ASP A 98 -9.00 -1.64 9.48
N TYR A 99 -9.93 -2.28 10.21
CA TYR A 99 -10.25 -3.71 10.07
C TYR A 99 -11.64 -3.97 9.47
N ASP A 100 -12.42 -2.92 9.21
CA ASP A 100 -13.73 -3.02 8.60
C ASP A 100 -13.62 -2.77 7.08
N GLY A 101 -13.62 -3.86 6.31
CA GLY A 101 -13.59 -3.81 4.86
C GLY A 101 -14.94 -4.16 4.25
N TRP A 102 -15.39 -3.41 3.24
CA TRP A 102 -16.59 -3.73 2.48
C TRP A 102 -16.48 -3.38 1.00
N GLN A 103 -17.36 -3.98 0.20
CA GLN A 103 -17.55 -3.66 -1.21
C GLN A 103 -19.04 -3.59 -1.54
N LYS A 104 -19.46 -2.46 -2.11
CA LYS A 104 -20.81 -2.22 -2.63
C LYS A 104 -20.74 -2.14 -4.15
N ILE A 105 -21.54 -2.98 -4.82
CA ILE A 105 -21.74 -2.92 -6.27
C ILE A 105 -23.18 -2.48 -6.50
N GLN A 106 -23.33 -1.36 -7.22
CA GLN A 106 -24.61 -0.70 -7.45
C GLN A 106 -24.84 -0.56 -8.97
N ASP A 107 -26.09 -0.75 -9.40
CA ASP A 107 -26.49 -0.53 -10.79
C ASP A 107 -26.37 0.97 -11.13
N GLY A 108 -25.79 1.26 -12.30
CA GLY A 108 -25.52 2.63 -12.77
C GLY A 108 -26.77 3.38 -13.22
N LYS A 109 -27.87 2.66 -13.52
CA LYS A 109 -29.16 3.23 -13.95
C LYS A 109 -30.20 3.21 -12.83
N ASP A 110 -30.09 2.30 -11.89
CA ASP A 110 -30.98 2.19 -10.74
C ASP A 110 -30.19 2.08 -9.42
N PRO A 111 -29.97 3.20 -8.71
CA PRO A 111 -29.16 3.22 -7.49
C PRO A 111 -29.78 2.42 -6.33
N THR A 112 -31.06 2.05 -6.42
CA THR A 112 -31.72 1.22 -5.41
C THR A 112 -31.35 -0.26 -5.53
N ARG A 113 -30.80 -0.67 -6.67
CA ARG A 113 -30.33 -2.02 -6.94
C ARG A 113 -28.85 -2.12 -6.62
N TRP A 114 -28.54 -2.63 -5.44
CA TRP A 114 -27.17 -2.83 -4.99
C TRP A 114 -27.01 -4.14 -4.21
N ARG A 115 -25.76 -4.58 -4.15
CA ARG A 115 -25.29 -5.64 -3.26
C ARG A 115 -24.12 -5.13 -2.45
N LEU A 116 -24.02 -5.57 -1.20
CA LEU A 116 -22.91 -5.26 -0.30
C LEU A 116 -22.33 -6.59 0.18
N GLN A 117 -21.01 -6.66 0.24
CA GLN A 117 -20.28 -7.76 0.86
C GLN A 117 -19.19 -7.20 1.77
N LEU A 118 -18.89 -7.92 2.85
CA LEU A 118 -17.71 -7.66 3.66
C LEU A 118 -16.48 -8.25 2.97
N LEU A 119 -15.34 -7.60 3.13
CA LEU A 119 -14.09 -8.09 2.56
C LEU A 119 -13.51 -9.20 3.44
N PRO A 120 -12.96 -10.27 2.83
CA PRO A 120 -12.21 -11.29 3.56
C PRO A 120 -10.98 -10.73 4.28
N THR A 121 -10.54 -11.41 5.35
CA THR A 121 -9.42 -10.99 6.21
C THR A 121 -8.11 -10.77 5.47
N ASP A 122 -7.79 -11.62 4.49
CA ASP A 122 -6.60 -11.50 3.65
C ASP A 122 -6.65 -10.26 2.75
N GLN A 123 -7.84 -9.94 2.22
CA GLN A 123 -8.06 -8.71 1.46
C GLN A 123 -7.94 -7.46 2.35
N ILE A 124 -8.48 -7.49 3.57
CA ILE A 124 -8.33 -6.41 4.56
C ILE A 124 -6.85 -6.17 4.87
N LYS A 125 -6.09 -7.22 5.19
CA LYS A 125 -4.64 -7.13 5.46
C LYS A 125 -3.88 -6.53 4.28
N ARG A 126 -4.21 -6.95 3.05
CA ARG A 126 -3.61 -6.39 1.84
C ARG A 126 -3.94 -4.91 1.66
N GLN A 127 -5.19 -4.50 1.87
CA GLN A 127 -5.56 -3.08 1.74
C GLN A 127 -4.88 -2.21 2.80
N ARG A 128 -4.75 -2.67 4.05
CA ARG A 128 -3.97 -1.96 5.07
C ARG A 128 -2.51 -1.75 4.65
N ALA A 129 -1.89 -2.80 4.11
CA ALA A 129 -0.54 -2.69 3.57
C ALA A 129 -0.49 -1.67 2.43
N ILE A 130 -1.44 -1.69 1.49
CA ILE A 130 -1.50 -0.70 0.41
C ILE A 130 -1.64 0.73 0.95
N VAL A 131 -2.46 0.96 1.99
CA VAL A 131 -2.54 2.29 2.65
C VAL A 131 -1.18 2.71 3.18
N TRP A 132 -0.48 1.83 3.90
CA TRP A 132 0.87 2.11 4.39
C TRP A 132 1.82 2.43 3.25
N GLU A 133 1.87 1.59 2.22
CA GLU A 133 2.79 1.73 1.09
C GLU A 133 2.60 3.07 0.34
N ASN A 134 1.37 3.62 0.33
CA ASN A 134 1.05 4.90 -0.30
C ASN A 134 1.29 6.11 0.61
N LEU A 135 1.13 5.99 1.93
CA LEU A 135 1.27 7.12 2.87
C LEU A 135 2.67 7.21 3.51
N ALA A 136 3.37 6.09 3.66
CA ALA A 136 4.67 6.05 4.33
C ALA A 136 5.85 6.41 3.42
N PHE A 137 5.65 6.44 2.09
CA PHE A 137 6.67 6.71 1.08
C PHE A 137 7.98 5.92 1.33
N TYR A 138 7.86 4.60 1.30
CA TYR A 138 8.97 3.65 1.47
C TYR A 138 9.61 3.59 2.87
N ARG A 139 9.08 4.30 3.87
CA ARG A 139 9.59 4.20 5.25
C ARG A 139 9.44 2.78 5.80
N GLY A 140 10.39 2.41 6.68
CA GLY A 140 10.41 1.19 7.48
C GLY A 140 9.06 0.74 8.06
N LEU A 141 8.87 -0.56 8.16
CA LEU A 141 7.60 -1.23 8.53
C LEU A 141 7.57 -1.70 9.99
N GLU A 142 8.64 -1.49 10.74
CA GLU A 142 8.87 -2.14 12.04
C GLU A 142 7.80 -1.76 13.06
N GLN A 143 7.33 -0.51 13.02
CA GLN A 143 6.25 -0.02 13.88
C GLN A 143 4.88 -0.63 13.53
N ALA A 144 4.70 -1.09 12.29
CA ALA A 144 3.51 -1.78 11.82
C ALA A 144 3.64 -3.32 11.94
N GLY A 145 4.73 -3.83 12.53
CA GLY A 145 4.99 -5.26 12.70
C GLY A 145 5.57 -5.95 11.46
N GLY A 146 5.99 -5.19 10.44
CA GLY A 146 6.68 -5.69 9.25
C GLY A 146 8.18 -5.43 9.27
N SER A 147 8.85 -5.65 8.15
CA SER A 147 10.28 -5.36 7.99
C SER A 147 10.64 -4.93 6.58
N VAL A 148 11.72 -4.15 6.47
CA VAL A 148 12.31 -3.76 5.18
C VAL A 148 13.70 -4.38 5.06
N ILE A 149 13.88 -5.24 4.06
CA ILE A 149 15.11 -6.02 3.87
C ILE A 149 15.76 -5.68 2.53
N ASP A 150 17.01 -5.25 2.57
CA ASP A 150 17.86 -5.11 1.38
C ASP A 150 18.18 -6.49 0.79
N GLN A 151 17.79 -6.73 -0.46
CA GLN A 151 18.04 -7.97 -1.19
C GLN A 151 19.27 -7.88 -2.10
N GLY A 152 19.98 -6.75 -2.08
CA GLY A 152 21.21 -6.54 -2.82
C GLY A 152 21.02 -5.97 -4.23
N PRO A 153 22.14 -5.82 -4.95
CA PRO A 153 22.16 -5.24 -6.29
C PRO A 153 21.56 -6.20 -7.33
N VAL A 154 20.91 -5.64 -8.34
CA VAL A 154 20.33 -6.36 -9.48
C VAL A 154 20.36 -5.46 -10.72
N THR A 155 20.50 -6.03 -11.90
CA THR A 155 20.36 -5.28 -13.17
C THR A 155 18.95 -5.49 -13.71
N LEU A 156 18.21 -4.41 -13.93
CA LEU A 156 16.88 -4.42 -14.54
C LEU A 156 16.94 -3.62 -15.85
N GLU A 157 16.74 -4.28 -16.99
CA GLU A 157 16.73 -3.63 -18.32
C GLU A 157 18.00 -2.80 -18.59
N GLY A 158 19.15 -3.29 -18.15
CA GLY A 158 20.45 -2.60 -18.26
C GLY A 158 20.69 -1.50 -17.22
N VAL A 159 19.75 -1.24 -16.31
CA VAL A 159 19.89 -0.26 -15.21
C VAL A 159 20.32 -0.97 -13.94
N ALA A 160 21.37 -0.46 -13.29
CA ALA A 160 21.78 -0.90 -11.96
C ALA A 160 20.73 -0.48 -10.92
N CYS A 161 20.16 -1.46 -10.24
CA CYS A 161 19.10 -1.30 -9.26
C CYS A 161 19.47 -1.97 -7.94
N ARG A 162 18.89 -1.48 -6.85
CA ARG A 162 18.84 -2.17 -5.56
C ARG A 162 17.47 -2.80 -5.40
N LYS A 163 17.42 -4.10 -5.10
CA LYS A 163 16.17 -4.79 -4.77
C LYS A 163 15.95 -4.70 -3.26
N VAL A 164 14.74 -4.32 -2.85
CA VAL A 164 14.34 -4.22 -1.44
C VAL A 164 13.00 -4.91 -1.24
N ALA A 165 12.88 -5.74 -0.20
CA ALA A 165 11.65 -6.41 0.17
C ALA A 165 10.96 -5.66 1.32
N PHE A 166 9.71 -5.25 1.10
CA PHE A 166 8.80 -4.69 2.09
C PHE A 166 7.86 -5.79 2.57
N ILE A 167 8.15 -6.38 3.72
CA ILE A 167 7.46 -7.57 4.24
C ILE A 167 6.43 -7.11 5.27
N HIS A 168 5.14 -7.11 4.88
CA HIS A 168 4.03 -6.77 5.77
C HIS A 168 3.52 -7.99 6.54
N ALA A 169 3.61 -9.17 5.93
CA ALA A 169 3.28 -10.47 6.51
C ALA A 169 3.99 -11.58 5.73
N PRO A 170 4.03 -12.84 6.21
CA PRO A 170 4.74 -13.94 5.54
C PRO A 170 4.37 -14.16 4.06
N GLN A 171 3.15 -13.78 3.65
CA GLN A 171 2.65 -13.93 2.26
C GLN A 171 2.18 -12.58 1.68
N LEU A 172 2.70 -11.47 2.18
CA LEU A 172 2.38 -10.13 1.70
C LEU A 172 3.66 -9.32 1.62
N ILE A 173 4.26 -9.32 0.44
CA ILE A 173 5.59 -8.76 0.21
C ILE A 173 5.56 -7.91 -1.05
N PHE A 174 6.05 -6.67 -0.94
CA PHE A 174 6.33 -5.83 -2.10
C PHE A 174 7.84 -5.81 -2.33
N TYR A 175 8.28 -6.36 -3.45
CA TYR A 175 9.67 -6.23 -3.89
C TYR A 175 9.80 -4.99 -4.76
N ARG A 176 10.60 -4.02 -4.30
CA ARG A 176 10.85 -2.78 -5.03
C ARG A 176 12.25 -2.75 -5.60
N TYR A 177 12.35 -2.26 -6.82
CA TYR A 177 13.60 -2.11 -7.55
C TYR A 177 13.86 -0.62 -7.74
N PHE A 178 14.85 -0.10 -7.02
CA PHE A 178 15.22 1.31 -7.09
C PHE A 178 16.49 1.48 -7.90
N ALA A 179 16.49 2.38 -8.90
CA ALA A 179 17.69 2.69 -9.66
C ALA A 179 18.76 3.26 -8.73
N GLU A 180 19.95 2.64 -8.66
CA GLU A 180 20.99 3.05 -7.71
C GLU A 180 21.49 4.47 -7.99
N ALA A 181 21.49 4.89 -9.26
CA ALA A 181 21.93 6.21 -9.67
C ALA A 181 21.01 7.35 -9.17
N THR A 182 19.70 7.13 -9.08
CA THR A 182 18.71 8.21 -8.86
C THR A 182 17.78 7.99 -7.67
N GLY A 183 17.62 6.76 -7.21
CA GLY A 183 16.59 6.38 -6.23
C GLY A 183 15.20 6.15 -6.86
N ARG A 184 15.03 6.38 -8.17
CA ARG A 184 13.74 6.18 -8.85
C ARG A 184 13.26 4.73 -8.72
N LEU A 185 12.00 4.53 -8.36
CA LEU A 185 11.33 3.24 -8.43
C LEU A 185 11.15 2.82 -9.89
N MET A 186 11.74 1.68 -10.27
CA MET A 186 11.71 1.15 -11.63
C MET A 186 10.63 0.07 -11.79
N LEU A 187 10.40 -0.72 -10.74
CA LEU A 187 9.49 -1.85 -10.72
C LEU A 187 9.06 -2.14 -9.29
N THR A 188 7.79 -2.49 -9.10
CA THR A 188 7.34 -3.25 -7.93
C THR A 188 6.86 -4.62 -8.39
N GLU A 189 7.25 -5.68 -7.70
CA GLU A 189 6.70 -7.03 -7.85
C GLU A 189 6.01 -7.44 -6.55
N THR A 190 4.86 -8.10 -6.67
CA THR A 190 4.17 -8.71 -5.52
C THR A 190 4.54 -10.18 -5.42
N GLU A 191 4.26 -10.79 -4.25
CA GLU A 191 4.59 -12.20 -3.98
C GLU A 191 4.00 -13.21 -4.98
N ASN A 192 2.93 -12.84 -5.69
CA ASN A 192 2.29 -13.68 -6.71
C ASN A 192 2.84 -13.48 -8.14
N GLY A 193 3.93 -12.71 -8.29
CA GLY A 193 4.55 -12.43 -9.58
C GLY A 193 3.82 -11.39 -10.44
N SER A 194 2.82 -10.68 -9.88
CA SER A 194 2.30 -9.48 -10.53
C SER A 194 3.34 -8.36 -10.44
N SER A 195 3.35 -7.48 -11.43
CA SER A 195 4.27 -6.35 -11.47
C SER A 195 3.55 -5.02 -11.70
N ILE A 196 4.17 -3.95 -11.22
CA ILE A 196 3.66 -2.58 -11.27
C ILE A 196 4.77 -1.70 -11.83
N ARG A 197 4.46 -0.94 -12.88
CA ARG A 197 5.36 0.07 -13.45
C ARG A 197 4.73 1.45 -13.44
N GLU A 198 5.54 2.42 -13.05
CA GLU A 198 5.19 3.84 -12.96
C GLU A 198 5.72 4.61 -14.17
N GLN A 199 4.86 5.45 -14.77
CA GLN A 199 5.17 6.23 -15.97
C GLN A 199 4.63 7.65 -15.86
N GLY A 200 5.39 8.60 -16.39
CA GLY A 200 5.05 10.02 -16.33
C GLY A 200 4.95 10.55 -14.91
N GLU A 201 4.69 11.84 -14.77
CA GLU A 201 4.75 12.51 -13.48
C GLU A 201 3.60 13.52 -13.30
N ILE A 202 3.17 13.64 -12.05
CA ILE A 202 2.28 14.67 -11.51
C ILE A 202 2.94 15.17 -10.23
N MET A 203 3.16 16.48 -10.13
CA MET A 203 3.62 17.12 -8.90
C MET A 203 2.42 17.57 -8.09
N ALA A 204 2.33 17.13 -6.83
CA ALA A 204 1.29 17.57 -5.90
C ALA A 204 1.91 17.85 -4.52
N ASN A 205 1.68 19.05 -4.00
CA ASN A 205 2.24 19.52 -2.72
C ASN A 205 3.75 19.28 -2.56
N GLY A 206 4.53 19.47 -3.63
CA GLY A 206 5.99 19.25 -3.64
C GLY A 206 6.43 17.78 -3.70
N ILE A 207 5.51 16.84 -3.90
CA ILE A 207 5.76 15.41 -4.02
C ILE A 207 5.50 14.96 -5.46
N ARG A 208 6.40 14.14 -5.98
CA ARG A 208 6.31 13.50 -7.29
C ARG A 208 5.49 12.23 -7.19
N PHE A 209 4.46 12.14 -8.02
CA PHE A 209 3.63 10.95 -8.18
C PHE A 209 3.66 10.48 -9.64
N PRO A 210 3.43 9.18 -9.90
CA PRO A 210 3.28 8.71 -11.27
C PRO A 210 2.00 9.27 -11.91
N ARG A 211 2.06 9.61 -13.20
CA ARG A 211 0.85 9.94 -13.99
C ARG A 211 0.09 8.70 -14.42
N LYS A 212 0.80 7.59 -14.61
CA LYS A 212 0.26 6.33 -15.10
C LYS A 212 0.89 5.17 -14.34
N ILE A 213 0.04 4.20 -13.98
CA ILE A 213 0.45 2.92 -13.41
C ILE A 213 0.01 1.81 -14.35
N THR A 214 0.93 0.90 -14.64
CA THR A 214 0.66 -0.31 -15.43
C THR A 214 0.88 -1.52 -14.55
N ASN A 215 -0.22 -2.21 -14.25
CA ASN A 215 -0.22 -3.45 -13.50
C ASN A 215 -0.26 -4.62 -14.48
N SER A 216 0.70 -5.53 -14.39
CA SER A 216 0.74 -6.76 -15.16
C SER A 216 0.50 -7.94 -14.23
N ILE A 217 -0.55 -8.70 -14.50
CA ILE A 217 -0.98 -9.84 -13.69
C ILE A 217 -0.77 -11.10 -14.53
N ARG A 218 -0.08 -12.09 -13.98
CA ARG A 218 0.02 -13.41 -14.62
C ARG A 218 -1.24 -14.22 -14.27
N THR A 219 -2.03 -14.56 -15.28
CA THR A 219 -3.22 -15.40 -15.10
C THR A 219 -2.81 -16.86 -14.84
N ALA A 220 -3.74 -17.67 -14.31
CA ALA A 220 -3.53 -19.10 -14.10
C ALA A 220 -3.15 -19.87 -15.39
N ALA A 221 -3.52 -19.34 -16.55
CA ALA A 221 -3.17 -19.89 -17.87
C ALA A 221 -1.79 -19.42 -18.38
N GLY A 222 -0.99 -18.72 -17.56
CA GLY A 222 0.32 -18.19 -17.93
C GLY A 222 0.29 -16.94 -18.81
N LYS A 223 -0.88 -16.51 -19.27
CA LYS A 223 -1.06 -15.29 -20.05
C LYS A 223 -0.95 -14.06 -19.16
N GLU A 224 -0.20 -13.06 -19.61
CA GLU A 224 -0.12 -11.75 -18.95
C GLU A 224 -1.35 -10.91 -19.29
N GLN A 225 -1.99 -10.36 -18.26
CA GLN A 225 -3.07 -9.40 -18.38
C GLN A 225 -2.60 -8.07 -17.81
N THR A 226 -2.66 -7.02 -18.63
CA THR A 226 -2.26 -5.68 -18.22
C THR A 226 -3.49 -4.83 -17.94
N VAL A 227 -3.45 -4.10 -16.83
CA VAL A 227 -4.40 -3.04 -16.47
C VAL A 227 -3.62 -1.74 -16.33
N THR A 228 -4.03 -0.73 -17.07
CA THR A 228 -3.44 0.61 -16.99
C THR A 228 -4.40 1.56 -16.31
N ILE A 229 -3.91 2.27 -15.30
CA ILE A 229 -4.58 3.41 -14.67
C ILE A 229 -3.82 4.68 -15.06
N THR A 230 -4.55 5.69 -15.53
CA THR A 230 -4.02 7.04 -15.80
C THR A 230 -4.68 7.98 -14.81
N PHE A 231 -3.89 8.75 -14.08
CA PHE A 231 -4.36 9.76 -13.14
C PHE A 231 -4.42 11.12 -13.83
N ASP A 232 -5.54 11.80 -13.64
CA ASP A 232 -5.75 13.17 -14.11
C ASP A 232 -5.34 14.17 -13.04
N ALA A 233 -5.62 13.87 -11.76
CA ALA A 233 -5.23 14.70 -10.63
C ALA A 233 -4.90 13.87 -9.39
N ILE A 234 -4.01 14.43 -8.57
CA ILE A 234 -3.63 13.90 -7.25
C ILE A 234 -3.63 15.07 -6.28
N THR A 235 -4.44 14.97 -5.23
CA THR A 235 -4.54 15.96 -4.15
C THR A 235 -3.97 15.36 -2.86
N VAL A 236 -3.23 16.17 -2.10
CA VAL A 236 -2.57 15.77 -0.85
C VAL A 236 -3.25 16.48 0.32
N ASN A 237 -3.51 15.75 1.40
CA ASN A 237 -4.06 16.28 2.66
C ASN A 237 -5.47 16.89 2.55
N GLU A 238 -6.30 16.37 1.65
CA GLU A 238 -7.74 16.61 1.68
C GLU A 238 -8.39 15.91 2.88
N SER A 239 -9.41 16.53 3.48
CA SER A 239 -10.09 15.96 4.65
C SER A 239 -11.32 15.17 4.23
N PHE A 240 -11.38 13.90 4.62
CA PHE A 240 -12.52 13.03 4.34
C PHE A 240 -13.20 12.58 5.65
N PRO A 241 -14.53 12.75 5.77
CA PRO A 241 -15.24 12.31 6.95
C PRO A 241 -15.21 10.77 7.07
N ALA A 242 -15.11 10.26 8.29
CA ALA A 242 -15.05 8.83 8.58
C ALA A 242 -16.22 8.03 7.97
N SER A 243 -17.39 8.66 7.83
CA SER A 243 -18.58 8.07 7.22
C SER A 243 -18.40 7.65 5.75
N GLN A 244 -17.40 8.18 5.03
CA GLN A 244 -17.09 7.71 3.68
C GLN A 244 -16.46 6.31 3.65
N PHE A 245 -15.82 5.90 4.74
CA PHE A 245 -15.12 4.61 4.86
C PHE A 245 -15.93 3.58 5.65
N ALA A 246 -16.84 4.05 6.51
CA ALA A 246 -17.71 3.19 7.31
C ALA A 246 -18.61 2.30 6.44
N ILE A 247 -18.97 1.13 6.99
CA ILE A 247 -19.93 0.22 6.37
C ILE A 247 -21.26 0.99 6.17
N PRO A 248 -21.84 1.00 4.95
CA PRO A 248 -23.10 1.68 4.71
C PRO A 248 -24.22 1.15 5.59
N SER A 249 -25.07 2.04 6.11
CA SER A 249 -26.27 1.61 6.82
C SER A 249 -27.21 0.84 5.91
N PHE A 250 -27.85 -0.19 6.46
CA PHE A 250 -28.93 -0.95 5.80
C PHE A 250 -30.32 -0.34 6.03
N SER A 251 -30.46 0.61 6.96
CA SER A 251 -31.73 1.30 7.21
C SER A 251 -31.95 2.42 6.19
N ARG A 252 -33.12 2.41 5.55
CA ARG A 252 -33.64 3.54 4.78
C ARG A 252 -34.12 4.65 5.70
#